data_AF-A0A350T2X4-F1
#
_entry.id   AF-A0A350T2X4-F1
#
_cell.length_a   1.000
_cell.length_b   1.000
_cell.length_c   1.000
_cell.angle_alpha   90.00
_cell.angle_beta   90.00
_cell.angle_gamma   90.00
#
_symmetry.space_group_name_H-M   'P 1'
#
loop_
_entity.id
_entity.type
_entity.pdbx_description
1 polymer ?
#
loop_
_entity_poly.entity_id
_entity_poly.type
_entity_poly.pdbx_seq_one_letter_code
_entity_poly.pdbx_strand_id
1 'polypeptide(L)'
;DAYPERELQGVVRTTAPQARVQGGATVFATTVDYEAQPDLDIRPGMNADVTIVTASRQNVLLIPQRALKTVGDRSFVTVRTPQGNTDREVILGYRSQGNVEVVSGLTDGEVVVLH
;
A
#
# COMPACT_ATOMS: atom_id res chain seq x y z
N ASP A 1 11.63 -13.01 16.23
CA ASP A 1 10.18 -13.14 16.17
C ASP A 1 9.76 -14.34 17.00
N ALA A 2 8.78 -14.16 17.90
CA ALA A 2 8.41 -15.17 18.90
C ALA A 2 7.25 -16.08 18.43
N TYR A 3 6.44 -15.63 17.46
CA TYR A 3 5.30 -16.37 16.92
C TYR A 3 5.14 -16.10 15.41
N PRO A 4 6.02 -16.63 14.55
CA PRO A 4 6.10 -16.23 13.14
C PRO A 4 4.88 -16.60 12.28
N GLU A 5 3.99 -17.48 12.75
CA GLU A 5 2.75 -17.87 12.04
C GLU A 5 1.48 -17.21 12.58
N ARG A 6 1.59 -16.30 13.56
CA ARG A 6 0.43 -15.67 14.20
C ARG A 6 0.39 -14.17 13.95
N GLU A 7 -0.63 -13.74 13.23
CA GLU A 7 -0.93 -12.32 13.04
C GLU A 7 -1.85 -11.81 14.13
N LEU A 8 -1.50 -10.65 14.68
CA LEU A 8 -2.34 -9.90 15.62
C LEU A 8 -2.81 -8.62 14.95
N GLN A 9 -4.10 -8.35 15.06
CA GLN A 9 -4.65 -7.05 14.67
C GLN A 9 -4.41 -6.04 15.79
N GLY A 10 -4.17 -4.80 15.39
CA GLY A 10 -3.86 -3.72 16.31
C GLY A 10 -3.96 -2.35 15.68
N VAL A 11 -3.88 -1.34 16.54
CA VAL A 11 -3.94 0.07 16.16
C VAL A 11 -2.76 0.82 16.72
N VAL A 12 -2.20 1.74 15.92
CA VAL A 12 -1.16 2.66 16.39
C VAL A 12 -1.82 3.65 17.36
N ARG A 13 -1.45 3.59 18.64
CA ARG A 13 -1.97 4.50 19.67
C ARG A 13 -1.27 5.84 19.61
N THR A 14 0.06 5.83 19.60
CA THR A 14 0.88 7.04 19.60
C THR A 14 2.18 6.83 18.86
N THR A 15 2.66 7.91 18.25
CA THR A 15 4.02 8.01 17.72
C THR A 15 4.70 9.16 18.43
N ALA A 16 5.88 8.91 19.00
CA ALA A 16 6.64 9.94 19.71
C ALA A 16 7.00 11.09 18.75
N PRO A 17 6.85 12.37 19.16
CA PRO A 17 7.13 13.51 18.29
C PRO A 17 8.64 13.73 18.08
N GLN A 18 9.46 13.27 19.03
CA GLN A 18 10.91 13.39 18.94
C GLN A 18 11.51 12.13 18.33
N ALA A 19 12.24 12.33 17.23
CA ALA A 19 13.02 11.27 16.62
C ALA A 19 14.29 10.97 17.44
N ARG A 20 14.75 9.73 17.39
CA ARG A 20 16.05 9.32 17.92
C ARG A 20 16.91 8.84 16.76
N VAL A 21 18.22 9.03 16.84
CA VAL A 21 19.15 8.44 15.88
C VAL A 21 19.64 7.12 16.47
N GLN A 22 19.38 6.02 15.78
CA GLN A 22 19.83 4.69 16.16
C GLN A 22 20.49 4.02 14.95
N GLY A 23 21.77 3.68 15.08
CA GLY A 23 22.53 3.07 13.97
C GLY A 23 22.61 3.92 12.70
N GLY A 24 22.51 5.26 12.82
CA GLY A 24 22.49 6.19 11.69
C GLY A 24 21.11 6.37 11.02
N ALA A 25 20.09 5.63 11.47
CA ALA A 25 18.71 5.80 11.03
C ALA A 25 17.93 6.71 12.00
N THR A 26 17.03 7.51 11.46
CA THR A 26 16.08 8.31 12.24
C THR A 26 14.87 7.43 12.59
N VAL A 27 14.65 7.17 13.87
CA VAL A 27 13.58 6.31 14.37
C VAL A 27 12.61 7.09 15.26
N PHE A 28 11.32 6.78 15.11
CA PHE A 28 10.26 7.30 15.97
C PHE A 28 9.70 6.15 16.79
N ALA A 29 9.67 6.31 18.12
CA ALA A 29 9.10 5.30 18.99
C ALA A 29 7.58 5.29 18.82
N THR A 30 7.01 4.15 18.42
CA THR A 30 5.58 3.98 18.17
C THR A 30 5.02 2.95 19.14
N THR A 31 3.91 3.29 19.80
CA THR A 31 3.15 2.37 20.66
C THR A 31 1.95 1.84 19.89
N VAL A 32 1.85 0.52 19.82
CA VAL A 32 0.77 -0.22 19.15
C VAL A 32 -0.01 -0.98 20.21
N ASP A 33 -1.33 -0.78 20.23
CA ASP A 33 -2.23 -1.67 20.96
C ASP A 33 -2.60 -2.83 20.04
N TYR A 34 -2.67 -4.03 20.58
CA TYR A 34 -3.11 -5.22 19.84
C TYR A 34 -4.30 -5.86 20.56
N GLU A 35 -5.10 -6.58 19.80
CA GLU A 35 -6.21 -7.36 20.34
C GLU A 35 -5.67 -8.62 21.02
N ALA A 36 -6.01 -8.80 22.30
CA ALA A 36 -5.57 -9.96 23.06
C ALA A 36 -6.22 -11.24 22.51
N GLN A 37 -5.39 -12.23 22.21
CA GLN A 37 -5.85 -13.59 21.87
C GLN A 37 -5.67 -14.50 23.10
N PRO A 38 -6.72 -15.22 23.56
CA PRO A 38 -6.66 -16.05 24.77
C PRO A 38 -5.54 -17.09 24.75
N ASP A 39 -5.16 -17.55 23.56
CA ASP A 39 -4.21 -18.63 23.34
C ASP A 39 -2.78 -18.13 23.07
N LEU A 40 -2.51 -16.84 23.33
CA LEU A 40 -1.23 -16.21 23.03
C LEU A 40 -0.63 -15.51 24.26
N ASP A 41 0.44 -16.09 24.80
CA ASP A 41 1.19 -15.56 25.93
C ASP A 41 2.35 -14.66 25.48
N ILE A 42 2.05 -13.38 25.19
CA ILE A 42 3.05 -12.39 24.79
C ILE A 42 3.77 -11.86 26.02
N ARG A 43 5.09 -12.02 26.06
CA ARG A 43 5.93 -11.61 27.20
C ARG A 43 6.76 -10.37 26.87
N PRO A 44 7.03 -9.50 27.86
CA PRO A 44 7.96 -8.39 27.69
C PRO A 44 9.33 -8.87 27.18
N GLY A 45 9.90 -8.13 26.23
CA GLY A 45 11.20 -8.44 25.63
C GLY A 45 11.14 -9.33 24.39
N MET A 46 9.95 -9.78 23.97
CA MET A 46 9.78 -10.43 22.66
C MET A 46 9.91 -9.42 21.51
N ASN A 47 10.54 -9.85 20.42
CA ASN A 47 10.57 -9.10 19.17
C ASN A 47 9.35 -9.46 18.32
N ALA A 48 8.78 -8.47 17.64
CA ALA A 48 7.68 -8.63 16.70
C ALA A 48 7.96 -7.83 15.42
N ASP A 49 7.52 -8.36 14.29
CA ASP A 49 7.47 -7.63 13.03
C ASP A 49 6.08 -6.99 12.87
N VAL A 50 6.05 -5.70 12.55
CA VAL A 50 4.79 -4.92 12.50
C VAL A 50 4.62 -4.32 11.11
N THR A 51 3.51 -4.66 10.46
CA THR A 51 3.08 -4.02 9.22
C THR A 51 2.04 -2.94 9.53
N ILE A 52 2.35 -1.67 9.23
CA ILE A 52 1.45 -0.54 9.48
C ILE A 52 0.78 -0.13 8.18
N VAL A 53 -0.55 -0.22 8.13
CA VAL A 53 -1.37 0.30 7.04
C VAL A 53 -1.63 1.78 7.28
N THR A 54 -1.06 2.66 6.44
CA THR A 54 -1.16 4.12 6.62
C THR A 54 -2.31 4.76 5.87
N ALA A 55 -2.82 4.10 4.83
CA ALA A 55 -3.99 4.52 4.08
C ALA A 55 -4.66 3.29 3.45
N SER A 56 -5.99 3.30 3.43
CA SER A 56 -6.81 2.31 2.72
C SER A 56 -7.92 3.05 1.98
N ARG A 57 -8.15 2.66 0.73
CA ARG A 57 -9.25 3.16 -0.11
C ARG A 57 -10.02 1.98 -0.65
N GLN A 58 -11.35 2.05 -0.56
CA GLN A 58 -12.26 1.05 -1.10
C GLN A 58 -12.87 1.57 -2.40
N ASN A 59 -13.32 0.66 -3.27
CA ASN A 59 -14.01 0.97 -4.52
C ASN A 59 -13.20 1.84 -5.48
N VAL A 60 -11.90 1.55 -5.61
CA VAL A 60 -10.99 2.25 -6.52
C VAL A 60 -10.56 1.34 -7.66
N LEU A 61 -10.33 1.91 -8.85
CA LEU A 61 -9.72 1.18 -9.95
C LEU A 61 -8.21 1.09 -9.73
N LEU A 62 -7.67 -0.11 -9.74
CA LEU A 62 -6.24 -0.37 -9.60
C LEU A 62 -5.70 -0.98 -10.90
N ILE A 63 -4.59 -0.43 -11.36
CA ILE A 63 -3.82 -1.02 -12.47
C ILE A 63 -2.37 -1.27 -12.03
N PRO A 64 -1.69 -2.28 -12.62
CA PRO A 64 -0.26 -2.45 -12.41
C PRO A 64 0.50 -1.22 -12.92
N GLN A 65 1.52 -0.78 -12.19
CA GLN A 65 2.34 0.37 -12.60
C GLN A 65 3.01 0.17 -13.97
N ARG A 66 3.30 -1.08 -14.32
CA ARG A 66 3.82 -1.53 -15.63
C ARG A 66 2.84 -1.38 -16.81
N ALA A 67 1.57 -1.08 -16.55
CA ALA A 67 0.61 -0.69 -17.58
C ALA A 67 0.68 0.80 -17.94
N LEU A 68 1.41 1.60 -17.14
CA LEU A 68 1.44 3.05 -17.27
C LEU A 68 2.51 3.49 -18.28
N LYS A 69 2.14 4.38 -19.18
CA LYS A 69 3.05 5.17 -20.00
C LYS A 69 3.04 6.61 -19.50
N THR A 70 4.22 7.15 -19.19
CA THR A 70 4.36 8.56 -18.81
C THR A 70 4.96 9.35 -19.97
N VAL A 71 4.27 10.41 -20.41
CA VAL A 71 4.74 11.31 -21.47
C VAL A 71 4.70 12.75 -20.94
N GLY A 72 5.86 13.27 -20.56
CA GLY A 72 5.96 14.52 -19.80
C GLY A 72 5.28 14.36 -18.44
N ASP A 73 4.38 15.28 -18.10
CA ASP A 73 3.62 15.26 -16.84
C ASP A 73 2.30 14.48 -16.93
N ARG A 74 2.00 13.89 -18.10
CA ARG A 74 0.74 13.18 -18.36
C ARG A 74 0.95 11.67 -18.32
N SER A 75 -0.07 10.98 -17.81
CA SER A 75 -0.08 9.53 -17.65
C SER A 75 -1.11 8.90 -18.59
N PHE A 76 -0.72 7.83 -19.26
CA PHE A 76 -1.54 7.11 -20.23
C PHE A 76 -1.52 5.61 -19.96
N VAL A 77 -2.56 4.93 -20.43
CA VAL A 77 -2.68 3.47 -20.44
C VAL A 77 -3.15 3.01 -21.80
N THR A 78 -2.69 1.85 -22.25
CA THR A 78 -3.20 1.23 -23.48
C THR A 78 -4.40 0.35 -23.14
N VAL A 79 -5.59 0.74 -23.57
CA VAL A 79 -6.83 -0.04 -23.40
C VAL A 79 -7.08 -0.91 -24.63
N ARG A 80 -7.41 -2.18 -24.40
CA ARG A 80 -7.82 -3.11 -25.45
C ARG A 80 -9.30 -2.95 -25.74
N THR A 81 -9.62 -2.59 -26.98
CA THR A 81 -11.00 -2.44 -27.46
C THR A 81 -11.29 -3.44 -28.60
N PRO A 82 -12.57 -3.65 -28.97
CA PRO A 82 -12.91 -4.48 -30.13
C PRO A 82 -12.31 -3.97 -31.46
N GLN A 83 -12.02 -2.67 -31.58
CA GLN A 83 -11.41 -2.07 -32.78
C GLN A 83 -9.88 -2.06 -32.75
N GLY A 84 -9.26 -2.52 -31.65
CA GLY A 84 -7.81 -2.51 -31.45
C GLY A 84 -7.38 -1.83 -30.14
N ASN A 85 -6.08 -1.67 -29.97
CA ASN A 85 -5.52 -1.01 -28.80
C ASN A 85 -5.56 0.52 -28.96
N THR A 86 -5.94 1.24 -27.91
CA THR A 86 -5.98 2.71 -27.90
C THR A 86 -5.35 3.24 -26.61
N ASP A 87 -4.47 4.23 -26.75
CA ASP A 87 -3.89 4.93 -25.60
C ASP A 87 -4.89 5.95 -25.06
N ARG A 88 -5.09 5.94 -23.73
CA ARG A 88 -6.01 6.83 -23.03
C ARG A 88 -5.32 7.50 -21.87
N GLU A 89 -5.51 8.81 -21.75
CA GLU A 89 -5.02 9.58 -20.63
C GLU A 89 -5.78 9.22 -19.35
N VAL A 90 -5.05 9.11 -18.24
CA VAL A 90 -5.61 8.76 -16.93
C VAL A 90 -5.11 9.72 -15.86
N ILE A 91 -5.99 10.03 -14.91
CA ILE A 91 -5.61 10.74 -13.69
C ILE A 91 -5.33 9.70 -12.61
N LEU A 92 -4.16 9.79 -12.02
CA LEU A 92 -3.67 8.82 -11.04
C LEU A 92 -3.87 9.32 -9.60
N GLY A 93 -4.07 8.38 -8.70
CA GLY A 93 -4.17 8.59 -7.26
C GLY A 93 -3.00 7.95 -6.52
N TYR A 94 -3.32 7.26 -5.42
CA TYR A 94 -2.34 6.59 -4.58
C TYR A 94 -1.59 5.48 -5.32
N ARG A 95 -0.30 5.38 -5.03
CA ARG A 95 0.57 4.29 -5.49
C ARG A 95 0.88 3.39 -4.30
N SER A 96 0.72 2.08 -4.47
CA SER A 96 1.00 1.12 -3.41
C SER A 96 1.32 -0.24 -4.01
N GLN A 97 2.35 -0.91 -3.46
CA GLN A 97 2.71 -2.30 -3.76
C GLN A 97 2.75 -2.65 -5.27
N GLY A 98 3.33 -1.76 -6.10
CA GLY A 98 3.45 -1.97 -7.55
C GLY A 98 2.19 -1.70 -8.37
N ASN A 99 1.10 -1.28 -7.71
CA ASN A 99 -0.14 -0.82 -8.35
C ASN A 99 -0.31 0.69 -8.19
N VAL A 100 -1.15 1.26 -9.05
CA VAL A 100 -1.56 2.66 -8.98
C VAL A 100 -3.08 2.76 -9.10
N GLU A 101 -3.66 3.61 -8.27
CA GLU A 101 -5.06 4.00 -8.32
C GLU A 101 -5.31 4.89 -9.55
N VAL A 102 -6.39 4.60 -10.27
CA VAL A 102 -6.90 5.43 -11.36
C VAL A 102 -8.13 6.18 -10.85
N VAL A 103 -7.99 7.50 -10.72
CA VAL A 103 -9.05 8.42 -10.26
C VAL A 103 -10.00 8.74 -11.41
N SER A 104 -9.49 8.85 -12.64
CA SER A 104 -10.32 9.05 -13.83
C SER A 104 -9.63 8.56 -15.10
N GLY A 105 -10.43 8.35 -16.15
CA GLY A 105 -9.97 7.92 -17.47
C GLY A 105 -10.19 6.43 -17.76
N LEU A 106 -10.57 5.62 -16.77
CA LEU A 106 -10.97 4.23 -16.98
C LEU A 106 -12.32 3.93 -16.34
N THR A 107 -12.99 2.91 -16.86
CA THR A 107 -14.16 2.29 -16.26
C THR A 107 -13.87 0.87 -15.82
N ASP A 108 -14.63 0.38 -14.84
CA ASP A 108 -14.50 -1.00 -14.39
C ASP A 108 -14.74 -2.00 -15.55
N GLY A 109 -13.98 -3.11 -15.53
CA GLY A 109 -14.00 -4.13 -16.57
C GLY A 109 -13.19 -3.83 -17.84
N GLU A 110 -12.58 -2.66 -17.98
CA GLU A 110 -11.69 -2.38 -19.12
C GLU A 110 -10.35 -3.13 -19.02
N VAL A 111 -9.90 -3.69 -20.13
CA VAL A 111 -8.64 -4.46 -20.19
C VAL A 111 -7.49 -3.55 -20.59
N VAL A 112 -6.50 -3.39 -19.70
CA VAL A 112 -5.27 -2.65 -19.99
C VAL A 112 -4.13 -3.58 -20.42
N VAL A 113 -3.29 -3.11 -21.33
CA VAL A 113 -2.12 -3.84 -21.81
C VAL A 113 -0.92 -3.52 -20.92
N LEU A 114 -0.16 -4.56 -20.56
CA LEU A 114 1.09 -4.42 -19.80
C LEU A 114 2.27 -4.27 -20.76
N HIS A 115 3.24 -3.46 -20.37
CA HIS A 115 4.53 -3.32 -21.05
C HIS A 115 5.63 -4.11 -20.34
#